data_AF-A0A957Z857-F1
#
_entry.id   AF-A0A957Z857-F1
#
_cell.length_a   1.000
_cell.length_b   1.000
_cell.length_c   1.000
_cell.angle_alpha   90.00
_cell.angle_beta   90.00
_cell.angle_gamma   90.00
#
_symmetry.space_group_name_H-M   'P 1'
#
loop_
_entity.id
_entity.type
_entity.pdbx_description
1 polymer ?
#
loop_
_entity_poly.entity_id
_entity_poly.type
_entity_poly.pdbx_seq_one_letter_code
_entity_poly.pdbx_strand_id
1 'polypeptide(L)'
;MQFVSRWLRALLAVALLWPALALTMPAQAAPPAQDDAAAIANAESAAPAAIARDATVMAYDADGMPTVVLREGTNGWTCYVDWPVSPGNDPSCLDPVFDAWNAALMAGEEPAGEGTGIGYMLAGGSDPSNTDPFAMEPAAGEDWISTPPHIMIVTEAGFDAADYANEPQQDAPYIMWDDTPYEHLMVPVVPTADDLMGDVDETTANILRSAPAGVALNATIMGNPETEGDPMVVVKEGTNGWVCYPDGAVSPGNDPSCNDP
;
A
#
# COMPACT_ATOMS: atom_id res chain seq x y z
N MET A 1 43.72 -33.14 84.33
CA MET A 1 43.90 -31.85 85.03
C MET A 1 43.47 -30.75 84.05
N GLN A 2 42.43 -29.99 84.40
CA GLN A 2 42.03 -28.65 83.89
C GLN A 2 41.75 -28.51 82.38
N PHE A 3 40.48 -28.39 81.94
CA PHE A 3 39.63 -27.18 81.91
C PHE A 3 40.32 -25.92 81.42
N VAL A 4 39.97 -25.43 80.21
CA VAL A 4 39.56 -24.05 79.89
C VAL A 4 38.74 -24.12 78.57
N SER A 5 37.40 -24.15 78.65
CA SER A 5 36.48 -23.03 78.35
C SER A 5 36.54 -22.53 76.92
N ARG A 6 35.37 -22.44 76.23
CA ARG A 6 34.87 -21.18 75.67
C ARG A 6 33.53 -21.27 74.91
N TRP A 7 32.57 -20.48 75.41
CA TRP A 7 31.47 -19.77 74.74
C TRP A 7 30.16 -20.49 74.34
N LEU A 8 29.23 -20.37 75.27
CA LEU A 8 27.80 -20.13 75.09
C LEU A 8 27.54 -18.88 74.21
N ARG A 9 26.63 -18.95 73.23
CA ARG A 9 25.47 -18.04 73.03
C ARG A 9 24.79 -18.26 71.68
N ALA A 10 23.57 -18.77 71.76
CA ALA A 10 22.57 -18.77 70.70
C ALA A 10 22.07 -17.34 70.43
N LEU A 11 21.85 -17.00 69.16
CA LEU A 11 21.07 -15.84 68.73
C LEU A 11 20.15 -16.26 67.57
N LEU A 12 18.85 -16.00 67.78
CA LEU A 12 17.77 -16.13 66.80
C LEU A 12 17.95 -15.16 65.62
N ALA A 13 17.57 -15.61 64.42
CA ALA A 13 17.11 -14.73 63.34
C ALA A 13 15.97 -15.44 62.58
N VAL A 14 14.73 -15.04 62.85
CA VAL A 14 13.55 -15.40 62.06
C VAL A 14 13.43 -14.34 60.96
N ALA A 15 13.75 -14.71 59.72
CA ALA A 15 13.59 -13.85 58.55
C ALA A 15 12.16 -14.01 57.99
N LEU A 16 11.39 -12.92 58.04
CA LEU A 16 10.08 -12.79 57.37
C LEU A 16 10.29 -12.69 55.85
N LEU A 17 9.78 -13.68 55.11
CA LEU A 17 9.70 -13.70 53.65
C LEU A 17 8.40 -13.03 53.20
N TRP A 18 8.49 -11.80 52.72
CA TRP A 18 7.41 -11.10 52.00
C TRP A 18 7.69 -11.25 50.50
N PRO A 19 6.81 -11.87 49.68
CA PRO A 19 7.03 -11.91 48.24
C PRO A 19 6.80 -10.51 47.67
N ALA A 20 7.83 -9.95 47.06
CA ALA A 20 7.74 -8.72 46.29
C ALA A 20 6.94 -8.99 45.00
N LEU A 21 5.73 -8.44 44.94
CA LEU A 21 4.94 -8.41 43.72
C LEU A 21 5.52 -7.32 42.80
N ALA A 22 6.33 -7.73 41.83
CA ALA A 22 6.87 -6.82 40.81
C ALA A 22 5.74 -6.39 39.88
N LEU A 23 5.31 -5.13 39.99
CA LEU A 23 4.51 -4.47 38.94
C LEU A 23 5.40 -4.25 37.73
N THR A 24 5.23 -5.05 36.68
CA THR A 24 5.76 -4.73 35.34
C THR A 24 4.92 -3.61 34.75
N MET A 25 5.47 -2.39 34.72
CA MET A 25 4.88 -1.32 33.92
C MET A 25 5.23 -1.54 32.45
N PRO A 26 4.28 -1.40 31.51
CA PRO A 26 4.59 -1.45 30.08
C PRO A 26 5.50 -0.27 29.74
N ALA A 27 6.61 -0.55 29.06
CA ALA A 27 7.50 0.49 28.54
C ALA A 27 6.73 1.29 27.48
N GLN A 28 6.54 2.59 27.70
CA GLN A 28 6.11 3.51 26.66
C GLN A 28 7.31 3.73 25.72
N ALA A 29 7.09 3.47 24.42
CA ALA A 29 8.07 3.79 23.39
C ALA A 29 8.42 5.28 23.44
N ALA A 30 9.71 5.59 23.33
CA ALA A 30 10.15 6.98 23.20
C ALA A 30 9.57 7.59 21.91
N PRO A 31 9.27 8.91 21.89
CA PRO A 31 8.86 9.56 20.67
C PRO A 31 9.96 9.42 19.59
N PRO A 32 9.58 9.22 18.31
CA PRO A 32 10.54 9.05 17.22
C PRO A 32 11.46 10.27 17.08
N ALA A 33 12.69 10.06 16.60
CA ALA A 33 13.56 11.17 16.25
C ALA A 33 12.96 11.98 15.09
N GLN A 34 13.46 13.21 14.86
CA GLN A 34 12.92 14.07 13.79
C GLN A 34 13.06 13.42 12.40
N ASP A 35 14.17 12.75 12.14
CA ASP A 35 14.40 12.05 10.87
C ASP A 35 13.48 10.81 10.74
N ASP A 36 13.29 10.08 11.84
CA ASP A 36 12.32 8.96 11.89
C ASP A 36 10.89 9.45 11.63
N ALA A 37 10.51 10.63 12.10
CA ALA A 37 9.18 11.17 11.88
C ALA A 37 8.92 11.51 10.41
N ALA A 38 9.92 12.04 9.69
CA ALA A 38 9.82 12.31 8.26
C ALA A 38 9.76 11.00 7.46
N ALA A 39 10.58 10.01 7.83
CA ALA A 39 10.57 8.68 7.22
C ALA A 39 9.23 7.96 7.44
N ILE A 40 8.67 8.03 8.66
CA ILE A 40 7.34 7.48 8.96
C ILE A 40 6.27 8.17 8.12
N ALA A 41 6.27 9.50 8.02
CA ALA A 41 5.30 10.23 7.22
C ALA A 41 5.39 9.87 5.72
N ASN A 42 6.60 9.61 5.23
CA ASN A 42 6.82 9.13 3.87
C ASN A 42 6.23 7.72 3.67
N ALA A 43 6.54 6.74 4.52
CA ALA A 43 5.93 5.41 4.44
C ALA A 43 4.40 5.46 4.55
N GLU A 44 3.86 6.35 5.40
CA GLU A 44 2.42 6.52 5.54
C GLU A 44 1.74 7.08 4.30
N SER A 45 2.47 7.79 3.44
CA SER A 45 1.94 8.32 2.18
C SER A 45 1.66 7.24 1.13
N ALA A 46 2.20 6.04 1.32
CA ALA A 46 2.02 4.92 0.41
C ALA A 46 0.59 4.38 0.37
N ALA A 47 -0.21 4.57 1.42
CA ALA A 47 -1.49 3.88 1.60
C ALA A 47 -2.59 4.79 2.17
N PRO A 48 -3.87 4.36 2.15
CA PRO A 48 -4.94 5.06 2.85
C PRO A 48 -4.58 5.24 4.33
N ALA A 49 -4.85 6.44 4.87
CA ALA A 49 -4.46 6.78 6.24
C ALA A 49 -5.00 5.79 7.31
N ALA A 50 -6.16 5.18 7.07
CA ALA A 50 -6.74 4.17 7.95
C ALA A 50 -5.92 2.86 8.04
N ILE A 51 -5.14 2.56 7.00
CA ILE A 51 -4.20 1.42 6.96
C ILE A 51 -2.84 1.88 7.47
N ALA A 52 -2.27 2.90 6.84
CA ALA A 52 -0.90 3.34 7.08
C ALA A 52 -0.63 3.72 8.55
N ARG A 53 -1.58 4.37 9.22
CA ARG A 53 -1.43 4.86 10.60
C ARG A 53 -1.17 3.74 11.63
N ASP A 54 -1.75 2.57 11.40
CA ASP A 54 -1.68 1.43 12.33
C ASP A 54 -0.79 0.30 11.78
N ALA A 55 -0.08 0.53 10.67
CA ALA A 55 0.86 -0.41 10.05
C ALA A 55 2.25 -0.39 10.73
N THR A 56 2.97 -1.50 10.59
CA THR A 56 4.40 -1.56 10.90
C THR A 56 5.14 -0.71 9.88
N VAL A 57 6.07 0.13 10.32
CA VAL A 57 6.85 0.98 9.43
C VAL A 57 8.29 0.53 9.44
N MET A 58 8.80 0.24 8.25
CA MET A 58 10.14 -0.29 8.02
C MET A 58 10.96 0.63 7.12
N ALA A 59 12.23 0.80 7.48
CA ALA A 59 13.24 1.50 6.70
C ALA A 59 14.35 0.56 6.26
N TYR A 60 15.09 1.01 5.26
CA TYR A 60 16.24 0.30 4.72
C TYR A 60 17.49 0.53 5.57
N ASP A 61 18.25 -0.53 5.79
CA ASP A 61 19.57 -0.46 6.41
C ASP A 61 20.64 0.04 5.43
N ALA A 62 21.90 0.09 5.88
CA ALA A 62 23.02 0.56 5.06
C ALA A 62 23.30 -0.33 3.83
N ASP A 63 22.81 -1.57 3.83
CA ASP A 63 22.95 -2.52 2.72
C ASP A 63 21.73 -2.47 1.78
N GLY A 64 20.76 -1.58 2.05
CA GLY A 64 19.54 -1.43 1.25
C GLY A 64 18.47 -2.47 1.57
N MET A 65 18.59 -3.21 2.67
CA MET A 65 17.60 -4.22 3.06
C MET A 65 16.60 -3.62 4.04
N PRO A 66 15.29 -3.88 3.91
CA PRO A 66 14.30 -3.34 4.83
C PRO A 66 14.35 -4.12 6.15
N THR A 67 15.23 -3.72 7.07
CA THR A 67 15.43 -4.42 8.35
C THR A 67 15.30 -3.51 9.57
N VAL A 68 15.14 -2.20 9.34
CA VAL A 68 15.07 -1.19 10.40
C VAL A 68 13.61 -0.90 10.73
N VAL A 69 13.13 -1.37 11.88
CA VAL A 69 11.76 -1.06 12.33
C VAL A 69 11.73 0.35 12.94
N LEU A 70 10.98 1.26 12.33
CA LEU A 70 10.74 2.61 12.83
C LEU A 70 9.52 2.68 13.76
N ARG A 71 8.50 1.87 13.47
CA ARG A 71 7.29 1.76 14.30
C ARG A 71 6.68 0.38 14.19
N GLU A 72 6.27 -0.19 15.31
CA GLU A 72 5.47 -1.42 15.35
C GLU A 72 4.00 -1.14 15.03
N GLY A 73 3.42 -1.96 14.16
CA GLY A 73 2.01 -1.90 13.77
C GLY A 73 1.09 -2.78 14.60
N THR A 74 -0.20 -2.69 14.32
CA THR A 74 -1.26 -3.48 14.98
C THR A 74 -2.31 -4.04 14.03
N ASN A 75 -2.26 -3.69 12.73
CA ASN A 75 -3.25 -4.10 11.73
C ASN A 75 -2.76 -5.17 10.73
N GLY A 76 -1.51 -5.62 10.86
CA GLY A 76 -0.91 -6.64 10.00
C GLY A 76 -0.32 -6.13 8.67
N TRP A 77 -0.43 -4.84 8.37
CA TRP A 77 0.21 -4.25 7.20
C TRP A 77 1.63 -3.79 7.51
N THR A 78 2.49 -3.83 6.50
CA THR A 78 3.87 -3.33 6.55
C THR A 78 4.05 -2.23 5.53
N CYS A 79 4.35 -1.01 5.98
CA CYS A 79 4.71 0.09 5.10
C CYS A 79 6.23 0.32 5.09
N TYR A 80 6.79 0.46 3.90
CA TYR A 80 8.18 0.74 3.64
C TYR A 80 8.34 2.21 3.27
N VAL A 81 9.42 2.81 3.76
CA VAL A 81 9.85 4.15 3.34
C VAL A 81 10.27 4.13 1.87
N ASP A 82 10.52 5.31 1.32
CA ASP A 82 11.10 5.54 0.01
C ASP A 82 12.35 4.68 -0.24
N TRP A 83 12.40 4.05 -1.41
CA TRP A 83 13.50 3.16 -1.76
C TRP A 83 14.72 4.00 -2.16
N PRO A 84 15.85 3.94 -1.42
CA PRO A 84 16.91 4.94 -1.54
C PRO A 84 17.70 4.92 -2.86
N VAL A 85 17.45 3.94 -3.73
CA VAL A 85 18.16 3.78 -5.01
C VAL A 85 17.33 4.17 -6.22
N SER A 86 16.01 4.33 -6.09
CA SER A 86 15.18 4.86 -7.16
C SER A 86 15.33 6.40 -7.26
N PRO A 87 15.08 6.98 -8.44
CA PRO A 87 15.08 8.44 -8.61
C PRO A 87 13.77 9.10 -8.15
N GLY A 88 12.71 8.30 -7.99
CA GLY A 88 11.37 8.71 -7.59
C GLY A 88 11.20 8.72 -6.07
N ASN A 89 9.97 8.95 -5.65
CA ASN A 89 9.55 8.71 -4.27
C ASN A 89 8.67 7.46 -4.28
N ASP A 90 9.17 6.36 -3.72
CA ASP A 90 8.68 5.00 -3.90
C ASP A 90 8.25 4.30 -2.59
N PRO A 91 7.55 4.97 -1.64
CA PRO A 91 7.07 4.29 -0.46
C PRO A 91 5.96 3.30 -0.84
N SER A 92 5.98 2.12 -0.21
CA SER A 92 4.98 1.07 -0.44
C SER A 92 4.33 0.65 0.87
N CYS A 93 3.12 0.09 0.81
CA CYS A 93 2.49 -0.54 1.97
C CYS A 93 1.76 -1.81 1.57
N LEU A 94 2.17 -2.92 2.18
CA LEU A 94 1.88 -4.27 1.73
C LEU A 94 1.04 -4.99 2.78
N ASP A 95 0.03 -5.72 2.34
CA ASP A 95 -0.68 -6.67 3.19
C ASP A 95 0.20 -7.90 3.47
N PRO A 96 -0.17 -8.80 4.41
CA PRO A 96 0.66 -9.96 4.74
C PRO A 96 1.00 -10.89 3.56
N VAL A 97 0.15 -10.97 2.54
CA VAL A 97 0.36 -11.85 1.39
C VAL A 97 1.36 -11.21 0.44
N PHE A 98 1.15 -9.93 0.10
CA PHE A 98 2.05 -9.18 -0.75
C PHE A 98 3.41 -8.98 -0.08
N ASP A 99 3.46 -8.79 1.24
CA ASP A 99 4.70 -8.67 2.01
C ASP A 99 5.54 -9.95 1.97
N ALA A 100 4.90 -11.12 2.06
CA ALA A 100 5.56 -12.41 1.89
C ALA A 100 6.09 -12.60 0.46
N TRP A 101 5.31 -12.21 -0.54
CA TRP A 101 5.71 -12.21 -1.95
C TRP A 101 6.94 -11.30 -2.17
N ASN A 102 6.93 -10.09 -1.59
CA ASN A 102 8.01 -9.11 -1.72
C ASN A 102 9.30 -9.59 -1.03
N ALA A 103 9.16 -10.23 0.14
CA ALA A 103 10.30 -10.83 0.83
C ALA A 103 10.94 -11.96 0.00
N ALA A 104 10.14 -12.79 -0.67
CA ALA A 104 10.64 -13.84 -1.56
C ALA A 104 11.36 -13.26 -2.78
N LEU A 105 10.81 -12.21 -3.41
CA LEU A 105 11.46 -11.47 -4.50
C LEU A 105 12.84 -10.97 -4.08
N MET A 106 12.92 -10.27 -2.94
CA MET A 106 14.18 -9.75 -2.40
C MET A 106 15.20 -10.84 -2.05
N ALA A 107 14.73 -12.03 -1.68
CA ALA A 107 15.57 -13.20 -1.42
C ALA A 107 15.98 -13.98 -2.68
N GLY A 108 15.37 -13.69 -3.84
CA GLY A 108 15.52 -14.49 -5.06
C GLY A 108 14.93 -15.90 -4.93
N GLU A 109 13.89 -16.05 -4.11
CA GLU A 109 13.18 -17.30 -3.83
C GLU A 109 11.82 -17.34 -4.54
N GLU A 110 11.25 -18.54 -4.75
CA GLU A 110 9.91 -18.68 -5.33
C GLU A 110 8.88 -17.82 -4.57
N PRO A 111 7.95 -17.14 -5.29
CA PRO A 111 6.93 -16.31 -4.67
C PRO A 111 6.22 -17.03 -3.51
N ALA A 112 6.06 -16.31 -2.40
CA ALA A 112 5.41 -16.80 -1.20
C ALA A 112 4.14 -16.01 -0.88
N GLY A 113 3.30 -16.57 0.00
CA GLY A 113 1.99 -16.03 0.35
C GLY A 113 0.86 -16.85 -0.26
N GLU A 114 -0.17 -17.15 0.52
CA GLU A 114 -1.33 -17.92 0.06
C GLU A 114 -2.49 -16.96 -0.30
N GLY A 115 -3.09 -17.16 -1.48
CA GLY A 115 -4.25 -16.39 -1.93
C GLY A 115 -3.94 -15.12 -2.72
N THR A 116 -4.71 -14.06 -2.49
CA THR A 116 -4.58 -12.77 -3.18
C THR A 116 -4.03 -11.74 -2.20
N GLY A 117 -2.98 -11.03 -2.62
CA GLY A 117 -2.36 -9.96 -1.85
C GLY A 117 -2.53 -8.60 -2.52
N ILE A 118 -2.58 -7.56 -1.70
CA ILE A 118 -2.69 -6.16 -2.12
C ILE A 118 -1.49 -5.36 -1.60
N GLY A 119 -0.88 -4.58 -2.49
CA GLY A 119 0.09 -3.54 -2.18
C GLY A 119 -0.44 -2.16 -2.57
N TYR A 120 -0.05 -1.14 -1.82
CA TYR A 120 -0.32 0.27 -2.16
C TYR A 120 0.99 1.02 -2.42
N MET A 121 1.01 1.85 -3.46
CA MET A 121 2.05 2.84 -3.76
C MET A 121 1.38 4.14 -4.21
N LEU A 122 0.64 4.77 -3.29
CA LEU A 122 -0.19 5.95 -3.58
C LEU A 122 0.61 7.25 -3.78
N ALA A 123 1.93 7.21 -3.57
CA ALA A 123 2.82 8.31 -3.95
C ALA A 123 3.34 8.21 -5.40
N GLY A 124 3.00 7.12 -6.09
CA GLY A 124 3.58 6.75 -7.38
C GLY A 124 4.87 5.95 -7.21
N GLY A 125 5.63 5.84 -8.29
CA GLY A 125 6.93 5.22 -8.25
C GLY A 125 7.75 5.29 -9.54
N SER A 126 8.90 4.64 -9.52
CA SER A 126 9.88 4.57 -10.60
C SER A 126 10.42 3.16 -10.71
N ASP A 127 10.10 2.49 -11.82
CA ASP A 127 10.49 1.11 -12.05
C ASP A 127 11.67 1.03 -13.04
N PRO A 128 12.70 0.21 -12.76
CA PRO A 128 13.82 0.04 -13.66
C PRO A 128 13.46 -0.84 -14.87
N SER A 129 12.46 -1.70 -14.76
CA SER A 129 12.02 -2.59 -15.83
C SER A 129 10.58 -3.07 -15.63
N ASN A 130 9.81 -3.14 -16.72
CA ASN A 130 8.49 -3.80 -16.72
C ASN A 130 8.58 -5.31 -16.99
N THR A 131 9.75 -5.85 -17.34
CA THR A 131 9.90 -7.26 -17.77
C THR A 131 10.92 -8.05 -16.96
N ASP A 132 11.79 -7.39 -16.19
CA ASP A 132 12.82 -8.04 -15.38
C ASP A 132 12.60 -7.70 -13.89
N PRO A 133 12.12 -8.66 -13.07
CA PRO A 133 11.87 -8.46 -11.64
C PRO A 133 13.15 -8.20 -10.82
N PHE A 134 14.32 -8.49 -11.37
CA PHE A 134 15.60 -8.33 -10.67
C PHE A 134 16.43 -7.15 -11.19
N ALA A 135 15.88 -6.35 -12.12
CA ALA A 135 16.54 -5.14 -12.57
C ALA A 135 16.67 -4.13 -11.42
N MET A 136 17.88 -3.61 -11.22
CA MET A 136 18.16 -2.56 -10.22
C MET A 136 18.38 -1.18 -10.87
N GLU A 137 18.52 -1.15 -12.19
CA GLU A 137 18.68 0.04 -13.01
C GLU A 137 18.08 -0.23 -14.41
N PRO A 138 17.64 0.81 -15.13
CA PRO A 138 17.20 0.65 -16.51
C PRO A 138 18.25 0.00 -17.40
N ALA A 139 17.79 -0.76 -18.40
CA ALA A 139 18.67 -1.30 -19.43
C ALA A 139 19.45 -0.16 -20.12
N ALA A 140 20.65 -0.47 -20.61
CA ALA A 140 21.54 0.55 -21.17
C ALA A 140 20.87 1.32 -22.34
N GLY A 141 20.60 2.60 -22.13
CA GLY A 141 19.96 3.48 -23.10
C GLY A 141 18.46 3.68 -22.91
N GLU A 142 17.85 2.99 -21.95
CA GLU A 142 16.46 3.17 -21.53
C GLU A 142 16.35 4.13 -20.33
N ASP A 143 15.19 4.75 -20.19
CA ASP A 143 14.85 5.61 -19.06
C ASP A 143 14.12 4.81 -17.95
N TRP A 144 14.07 5.37 -16.74
CA TRP A 144 13.20 4.86 -15.68
C TRP A 144 11.74 4.96 -16.11
N ILE A 145 10.94 3.95 -15.77
CA ILE A 145 9.50 3.96 -16.01
C ILE A 145 8.85 4.75 -14.88
N SER A 146 8.17 5.84 -15.20
CA SER A 146 7.40 6.60 -14.21
C SER A 146 6.02 5.96 -14.05
N THR A 147 5.73 5.51 -12.84
CA THR A 147 4.49 4.84 -12.50
C THR A 147 3.62 5.77 -11.64
N PRO A 148 2.36 6.03 -12.04
CA PRO A 148 1.46 6.89 -11.27
C PRO A 148 1.08 6.25 -9.93
N PRO A 149 0.45 6.98 -8.98
CA PRO A 149 -0.21 6.38 -7.82
C PRO A 149 -1.05 5.16 -8.22
N HIS A 150 -0.78 4.02 -7.58
CA HIS A 150 -1.39 2.75 -7.96
C HIS A 150 -1.56 1.80 -6.77
N ILE A 151 -2.38 0.77 -6.99
CA ILE A 151 -2.39 -0.45 -6.18
C ILE A 151 -1.76 -1.59 -6.98
N MET A 152 -1.18 -2.54 -6.28
CA MET A 152 -0.62 -3.76 -6.84
C MET A 152 -1.42 -4.96 -6.34
N ILE A 153 -1.67 -5.93 -7.21
CA ILE A 153 -2.39 -7.15 -6.87
C ILE A 153 -1.57 -8.36 -7.30
N VAL A 154 -1.34 -9.27 -6.36
CA VAL A 154 -0.79 -10.61 -6.63
C VAL A 154 -1.86 -11.66 -6.40
N THR A 155 -1.86 -12.72 -7.20
CA THR A 155 -2.76 -13.86 -6.99
C THR A 155 -2.16 -15.13 -7.58
N GLU A 156 -2.40 -16.28 -6.95
CA GLU A 156 -1.96 -17.59 -7.43
C GLU A 156 -2.47 -17.94 -8.84
N ALA A 157 -3.59 -17.35 -9.26
CA ALA A 157 -4.18 -17.60 -10.57
C ALA A 157 -3.42 -16.91 -11.71
N GLY A 158 -2.57 -15.93 -11.41
CA GLY A 158 -1.95 -15.07 -12.40
C GLY A 158 -2.93 -14.12 -13.11
N PHE A 159 -2.45 -13.48 -14.16
CA PHE A 159 -3.23 -12.57 -15.01
C PHE A 159 -3.06 -12.94 -16.50
N ASP A 160 -4.10 -12.72 -17.31
CA ASP A 160 -4.04 -13.02 -18.75
C ASP A 160 -3.80 -11.74 -19.56
N ALA A 161 -2.80 -11.77 -20.46
CA ALA A 161 -2.51 -10.67 -21.38
C ALA A 161 -3.64 -10.41 -22.40
N ALA A 162 -4.63 -11.30 -22.51
CA ALA A 162 -5.87 -11.07 -23.24
C ALA A 162 -6.82 -10.11 -22.51
N ASP A 163 -6.72 -10.03 -21.18
CA ASP A 163 -7.57 -9.20 -20.32
C ASP A 163 -6.87 -7.87 -19.96
N TYR A 164 -5.55 -7.91 -19.75
CA TYR A 164 -4.75 -6.75 -19.36
C TYR A 164 -3.53 -6.56 -20.26
N ALA A 165 -3.15 -5.29 -20.51
CA ALA A 165 -1.93 -5.02 -21.26
C ALA A 165 -0.70 -5.47 -20.47
N ASN A 166 0.36 -5.89 -21.15
CA ASN A 166 1.67 -6.21 -20.55
C ASN A 166 2.72 -5.11 -20.77
N GLU A 167 2.25 -3.91 -21.14
CA GLU A 167 3.05 -2.70 -21.25
C GLU A 167 2.54 -1.67 -20.23
N PRO A 168 3.42 -0.82 -19.66
CA PRO A 168 3.01 0.17 -18.66
C PRO A 168 1.87 1.07 -19.14
N GLN A 169 0.85 1.23 -18.30
CA GLN A 169 -0.30 2.09 -18.55
C GLN A 169 -0.40 3.19 -17.50
N GLN A 170 -0.84 4.37 -17.92
CA GLN A 170 -1.03 5.50 -17.01
C GLN A 170 -2.43 5.53 -16.39
N ASP A 171 -3.42 4.97 -17.09
CA ASP A 171 -4.85 5.13 -16.77
C ASP A 171 -5.63 3.81 -16.74
N ALA A 172 -4.97 2.67 -16.93
CA ALA A 172 -5.62 1.36 -17.00
C ALA A 172 -4.78 0.29 -16.29
N PRO A 173 -5.40 -0.81 -15.83
CA PRO A 173 -4.64 -1.92 -15.30
C PRO A 173 -3.70 -2.55 -16.33
N TYR A 174 -2.52 -2.99 -15.88
CA TYR A 174 -1.54 -3.69 -16.71
C TYR A 174 -0.73 -4.70 -15.88
N ILE A 175 -0.21 -5.72 -16.55
CA ILE A 175 0.63 -6.76 -15.96
C ILE A 175 2.07 -6.27 -16.00
N MET A 176 2.69 -6.20 -14.81
CA MET A 176 4.13 -6.03 -14.68
C MET A 176 4.79 -7.40 -14.52
N TRP A 177 5.94 -7.58 -15.18
CA TRP A 177 6.72 -8.82 -15.19
C TRP A 177 5.91 -10.03 -15.68
N ASP A 178 5.09 -9.80 -16.71
CA ASP A 178 4.35 -10.83 -17.45
C ASP A 178 5.25 -12.02 -17.81
N ASP A 179 4.68 -13.23 -17.82
CA ASP A 179 5.38 -14.51 -18.01
C ASP A 179 6.47 -14.84 -16.96
N THR A 180 6.50 -14.16 -15.80
CA THR A 180 7.39 -14.50 -14.67
C THR A 180 6.60 -14.98 -13.45
N PRO A 181 7.21 -15.74 -12.52
CA PRO A 181 6.57 -16.08 -11.26
C PRO A 181 6.19 -14.87 -10.39
N TYR A 182 6.80 -13.71 -10.64
CA TYR A 182 6.57 -12.47 -9.91
C TYR A 182 5.61 -11.53 -10.66
N GLU A 183 4.84 -12.03 -11.63
CA GLU A 183 3.85 -11.17 -12.26
C GLU A 183 2.86 -10.61 -11.23
N HIS A 184 2.48 -9.35 -11.42
CA HIS A 184 1.48 -8.69 -10.60
C HIS A 184 0.74 -7.64 -11.42
N LEU A 185 -0.51 -7.40 -11.05
CA LEU A 185 -1.35 -6.41 -11.72
C LEU A 185 -1.13 -5.05 -11.08
N MET A 186 -0.69 -4.10 -11.91
CA MET A 186 -0.58 -2.69 -11.59
C MET A 186 -1.91 -2.02 -11.92
N VAL A 187 -2.51 -1.34 -10.95
CA VAL A 187 -3.81 -0.66 -11.12
C VAL A 187 -3.65 0.80 -10.73
N PRO A 188 -3.45 1.71 -11.71
CA PRO A 188 -3.44 3.15 -11.48
C PRO A 188 -4.73 3.64 -10.82
N VAL A 189 -4.59 4.54 -9.84
CA VAL A 189 -5.72 5.11 -9.07
C VAL A 189 -5.79 6.63 -9.16
N VAL A 190 -5.19 7.21 -10.20
CA VAL A 190 -5.23 8.65 -10.44
C VAL A 190 -6.62 9.04 -10.94
N PRO A 191 -7.38 9.87 -10.22
CA PRO A 191 -8.66 10.37 -10.73
C PRO A 191 -8.43 11.33 -11.90
N THR A 192 -9.42 11.48 -12.77
CA THR A 192 -9.37 12.50 -13.82
C THR A 192 -9.20 13.89 -13.21
N ALA A 193 -8.13 14.58 -13.59
CA ALA A 193 -7.83 15.92 -13.09
C ALA A 193 -8.75 16.99 -13.70
N ASP A 194 -9.06 18.02 -12.90
CA ASP A 194 -10.00 19.10 -13.27
C ASP A 194 -9.63 19.81 -14.58
N ASP A 195 -8.35 19.97 -14.88
CA ASP A 195 -7.85 20.63 -16.09
C ASP A 195 -8.05 19.79 -17.37
N LEU A 196 -8.24 18.48 -17.25
CA LEU A 196 -8.49 17.57 -18.37
C LEU A 196 -9.96 17.50 -18.79
N MET A 197 -10.87 17.94 -17.92
CA MET A 197 -12.32 17.77 -18.10
C MET A 197 -12.94 18.84 -19.00
N GLY A 198 -12.30 20.02 -19.08
CA GLY A 198 -12.83 21.19 -19.76
C GLY A 198 -14.03 21.81 -19.04
N ASP A 199 -14.83 22.61 -19.76
CA ASP A 199 -16.01 23.28 -19.21
C ASP A 199 -17.21 22.31 -19.16
N VAL A 200 -17.33 21.57 -18.05
CA VAL A 200 -18.48 20.69 -17.77
C VAL A 200 -19.24 21.14 -16.51
N ASP A 201 -20.50 20.74 -16.38
CA ASP A 201 -21.25 20.97 -15.14
C ASP A 201 -20.71 20.10 -13.99
N GLU A 202 -21.05 20.44 -12.74
CA GLU A 202 -20.52 19.74 -11.56
C GLU A 202 -20.93 18.26 -11.50
N THR A 203 -22.10 17.89 -12.03
CA THR A 203 -22.54 16.48 -12.03
C THR A 203 -21.66 15.69 -12.99
N THR A 204 -21.46 16.19 -14.20
CA THR A 204 -20.54 15.60 -15.17
C THR A 204 -19.10 15.58 -14.64
N ALA A 205 -18.66 16.64 -13.97
CA ALA A 205 -17.34 16.68 -13.34
C ALA A 205 -17.20 15.58 -12.29
N ASN A 206 -18.18 15.44 -11.40
CA ASN A 206 -18.17 14.41 -10.38
C ASN A 206 -18.10 12.99 -10.99
N ILE A 207 -18.86 12.72 -12.06
CA ILE A 207 -18.79 11.45 -12.79
C ILE A 207 -17.38 11.18 -13.31
N LEU A 208 -16.78 12.17 -13.99
CA LEU A 208 -15.47 12.02 -14.62
C LEU A 208 -14.35 11.76 -13.60
N ARG A 209 -14.47 12.28 -12.36
CA ARG A 209 -13.50 12.02 -11.28
C ARG A 209 -13.54 10.59 -10.74
N SER A 210 -14.56 9.80 -11.09
CA SER A 210 -14.71 8.42 -10.58
C SER A 210 -13.74 7.40 -11.18
N ALA A 211 -13.00 7.77 -12.22
CA ALA A 211 -12.00 6.92 -12.84
C ALA A 211 -10.84 7.74 -13.44
N PRO A 212 -9.73 7.08 -13.82
CA PRO A 212 -8.63 7.70 -14.55
C PRO A 212 -9.05 8.31 -15.88
N ALA A 213 -8.26 9.28 -16.37
CA ALA A 213 -8.61 10.09 -17.52
C ALA A 213 -8.81 9.25 -18.80
N GLY A 214 -7.92 8.28 -19.03
CA GLY A 214 -8.02 7.33 -20.14
C GLY A 214 -9.31 6.48 -20.13
N VAL A 215 -9.91 6.27 -18.96
CA VAL A 215 -11.20 5.61 -18.79
C VAL A 215 -12.33 6.62 -18.95
N ALA A 216 -12.39 7.64 -18.10
CA ALA A 216 -13.57 8.49 -17.94
C ALA A 216 -13.84 9.41 -19.14
N LEU A 217 -12.79 9.99 -19.75
CA LEU A 217 -12.98 11.03 -20.77
C LEU A 217 -13.63 10.51 -22.06
N ASN A 218 -13.46 9.21 -22.35
CA ASN A 218 -14.00 8.54 -23.53
C ASN A 218 -15.11 7.54 -23.22
N ALA A 219 -15.54 7.47 -21.96
CA ALA A 219 -16.66 6.63 -21.53
C ALA A 219 -18.01 7.19 -21.97
N THR A 220 -19.01 6.32 -22.03
CA THR A 220 -20.40 6.74 -22.10
C THR A 220 -20.79 7.31 -20.74
N ILE A 221 -21.31 8.53 -20.73
CA ILE A 221 -21.71 9.23 -19.49
C ILE A 221 -23.22 9.12 -19.34
N MET A 222 -23.65 8.50 -18.26
CA MET A 222 -25.04 8.43 -17.87
C MET A 222 -25.43 9.63 -17.00
N GLY A 223 -26.71 9.98 -17.00
CA GLY A 223 -27.28 11.04 -16.18
C GLY A 223 -28.55 10.56 -15.49
N ASN A 224 -28.84 11.18 -14.35
CA ASN A 224 -30.09 10.94 -13.64
C ASN A 224 -31.28 11.40 -14.50
N PRO A 225 -32.40 10.65 -14.51
CA PRO A 225 -33.60 11.06 -15.23
C PRO A 225 -34.22 12.32 -14.59
N GLU A 226 -35.00 13.07 -15.39
CA GLU A 226 -35.78 14.21 -14.86
C GLU A 226 -36.88 13.77 -13.88
N THR A 227 -37.43 12.57 -14.06
CA THR A 227 -38.49 12.00 -13.22
C THR A 227 -37.94 10.80 -12.44
N GLU A 228 -38.14 10.81 -11.12
CA GLU A 228 -37.73 9.70 -10.27
C GLU A 228 -38.42 8.39 -10.68
N GLY A 229 -37.63 7.34 -10.89
CA GLY A 229 -38.10 6.01 -11.31
C GLY A 229 -38.05 5.76 -12.83
N ASP A 230 -37.74 6.77 -13.63
CA ASP A 230 -37.45 6.60 -15.05
C ASP A 230 -36.04 6.00 -15.26
N PRO A 231 -35.74 5.43 -16.45
CA PRO A 231 -34.39 4.96 -16.74
C PRO A 231 -33.41 6.12 -16.87
N MET A 232 -32.15 5.84 -16.50
CA MET A 232 -31.03 6.77 -16.72
C MET A 232 -30.93 7.19 -18.18
N VAL A 233 -30.48 8.42 -18.41
CA VAL A 233 -30.32 9.00 -19.75
C VAL A 233 -28.85 9.01 -20.16
N VAL A 234 -28.56 8.81 -21.44
CA VAL A 234 -27.21 9.01 -21.96
C VAL A 234 -26.98 10.51 -22.14
N VAL A 235 -26.04 11.06 -21.39
CA VAL A 235 -25.62 12.47 -21.46
C VAL A 235 -24.56 12.65 -22.54
N LYS A 236 -23.66 11.66 -22.69
CA LYS A 236 -22.61 11.64 -23.71
C LYS A 236 -22.35 10.21 -24.15
N GLU A 237 -22.32 9.97 -25.46
CA GLU A 237 -21.89 8.68 -26.03
C GLU A 237 -20.37 8.52 -25.93
N GLY A 238 -19.93 7.35 -25.48
CA GLY A 238 -18.53 6.97 -25.36
C GLY A 238 -17.99 6.21 -26.57
N THR A 239 -16.69 5.94 -26.55
CA THR A 239 -15.96 5.24 -27.62
C THR A 239 -15.06 4.10 -27.13
N ASN A 240 -14.89 3.94 -25.82
CA ASN A 240 -14.01 2.94 -25.21
C ASN A 240 -14.75 1.78 -24.52
N GLY A 241 -16.08 1.73 -24.61
CA GLY A 241 -16.91 0.67 -24.02
C GLY A 241 -17.24 0.83 -22.52
N TRP A 242 -16.52 1.70 -21.81
CA TRP A 242 -16.81 2.02 -20.42
C TRP A 242 -18.10 2.84 -20.27
N VAL A 243 -18.81 2.62 -19.17
CA VAL A 243 -20.00 3.40 -18.82
C VAL A 243 -19.82 4.00 -17.44
N CYS A 244 -19.92 5.32 -17.34
CA CYS A 244 -19.84 6.04 -16.08
C CYS A 244 -21.21 6.57 -15.64
N TYR A 245 -21.45 6.50 -14.35
CA TYR A 245 -22.71 6.79 -13.70
C TYR A 245 -22.54 7.93 -12.69
N PRO A 246 -23.55 8.81 -12.56
CA PRO A 246 -23.59 9.80 -11.49
C PRO A 246 -23.88 9.12 -10.16
N ASP A 247 -23.86 9.93 -9.11
CA ASP A 247 -24.35 9.54 -7.81
C ASP A 247 -25.74 8.91 -7.91
N GLY A 248 -25.94 7.86 -7.11
CA GLY A 248 -27.25 7.24 -7.00
C GLY A 248 -28.26 8.25 -6.47
N ALA A 249 -29.42 8.38 -7.11
CA ALA A 249 -30.42 9.39 -6.76
C ALA A 249 -30.88 9.38 -5.28
N VAL A 250 -30.70 8.25 -4.58
CA VAL A 250 -31.03 8.07 -3.16
C VAL A 250 -29.80 7.90 -2.26
N SER A 251 -28.60 7.93 -2.84
CA SER A 251 -27.37 7.81 -2.07
C SER A 251 -27.11 9.09 -1.29
N PRO A 252 -26.85 9.01 0.02
CA PRO A 252 -26.49 10.19 0.80
C PRO A 252 -25.04 10.64 0.57
N GLY A 253 -24.25 9.85 -0.17
CA GLY A 253 -22.82 10.07 -0.38
C GLY A 253 -22.49 10.52 -1.81
N ASN A 254 -21.22 10.86 -2.00
CA ASN A 254 -20.62 11.03 -3.31
C ASN A 254 -20.18 9.64 -3.81
N ASP A 255 -20.86 9.07 -4.79
CA ASP A 255 -20.65 7.70 -5.28
C ASP A 255 -20.76 7.54 -6.81
N PRO A 256 -20.11 8.41 -7.61
CA PRO A 256 -20.02 8.19 -9.03
C PRO A 256 -19.15 6.95 -9.30
N SER A 257 -19.37 6.28 -10.43
CA SER A 257 -18.61 5.09 -10.81
C SER A 257 -18.42 4.99 -12.31
N CYS A 258 -17.35 4.34 -12.75
CA CYS A 258 -17.19 3.87 -14.12
C CYS A 258 -17.00 2.36 -14.09
N ASN A 259 -17.76 1.66 -14.93
CA ASN A 259 -17.70 0.20 -15.04
C ASN A 259 -17.26 -0.19 -16.45
N ASP A 260 -16.47 -1.26 -16.51
CA ASP A 260 -16.10 -1.93 -17.75
C ASP A 260 -17.33 -2.64 -18.36
N PRO A 261 -17.31 -2.93 -19.68
CA PRO A 261 -18.43 -3.56 -20.37
C PRO A 261 -18.73 -5.01 -19.98
#